data_AF-N2A7I0-F1
#
_entry.id   AF-N2A7I0-F1
#
_cell.length_a   1.000
_cell.length_b   1.000
_cell.length_c   1.000
_cell.angle_alpha   90.00
_cell.angle_beta   90.00
_cell.angle_gamma   90.00
#
_symmetry.space_group_name_H-M   'P 1'
#
loop_
_entity.id
_entity.type
_entity.pdbx_description
1 polymer ?
#
loop_
_entity_poly.entity_id
_entity_poly.type
_entity_poly.pdbx_seq_one_letter_code
_entity_poly.pdbx_strand_id
1 'polypeptide(L)'
;MLMTDIKLKIPASAKTYIMDTTTEQLRNALLLYPSIANDTISHGKAAELLGMHKAELIELYGNLGIPYLDMTDEEFEEEVNTVKKLAGKNI
;
A
#
# COMPACT_ATOMS: atom_id res chain seq x y z
N MET A 1 17.63 9.14 8.29
CA MET A 1 17.10 7.76 8.24
C MET A 1 18.29 6.82 8.14
N LEU A 2 18.29 5.70 8.89
CA LEU A 2 19.32 4.68 8.77
C LEU A 2 18.89 3.69 7.69
N MET A 3 19.69 3.58 6.62
CA MET A 3 19.46 2.61 5.55
C MET A 3 20.18 1.31 5.89
N THR A 4 19.61 0.19 5.46
CA THR A 4 20.22 -1.13 5.61
C THR A 4 20.07 -1.92 4.31
N ASP A 5 21.03 -2.79 4.05
CA ASP A 5 21.05 -3.63 2.85
C ASP A 5 20.29 -4.94 3.10
N ILE A 6 19.43 -5.31 2.15
CA ILE A 6 18.72 -6.60 2.13
C ILE A 6 19.22 -7.41 0.94
N LYS A 7 19.73 -8.63 1.19
CA LYS A 7 20.11 -9.58 0.12
C LYS A 7 18.88 -10.36 -0.34
N LEU A 8 18.39 -10.09 -1.55
CA LEU A 8 17.29 -10.82 -2.17
C LEU A 8 17.82 -11.95 -3.06
N LYS A 9 17.29 -13.17 -2.87
CA LYS A 9 17.50 -14.29 -3.79
C LYS A 9 16.27 -14.42 -4.66
N ILE A 10 16.44 -14.24 -5.97
CA ILE A 10 15.38 -14.37 -6.97
C ILE A 10 15.80 -15.36 -8.07
N PRO A 11 14.84 -16.00 -8.77
CA PRO A 11 15.15 -16.80 -9.95
C PRO A 11 15.91 -15.98 -10.99
N ALA A 12 16.93 -16.56 -11.62
CA ALA A 12 17.72 -15.85 -12.63
C ALA A 12 16.86 -15.35 -13.81
N SER A 13 15.84 -16.12 -14.19
CA SER A 13 14.87 -15.75 -15.22
C SER A 13 14.01 -14.54 -14.86
N ALA A 14 13.76 -14.29 -13.56
CA ALA A 14 12.99 -13.15 -13.09
C ALA A 14 13.69 -11.83 -13.39
N LYS A 15 15.03 -11.82 -13.52
CA LYS A 15 15.82 -10.63 -13.82
C LYS A 15 15.35 -9.91 -15.09
N THR A 16 14.92 -10.65 -16.11
CA THR A 16 14.43 -10.08 -17.39
C THR A 16 13.14 -9.29 -17.23
N TYR A 17 12.40 -9.49 -16.14
CA TYR A 17 11.13 -8.82 -15.85
C TYR A 17 11.28 -7.67 -14.85
N ILE A 18 12.48 -7.45 -14.29
CA ILE A 18 12.74 -6.28 -13.45
C ILE A 18 12.96 -5.10 -14.36
N MET A 19 12.02 -4.15 -14.34
CA MET A 19 12.07 -2.97 -15.21
C MET A 19 13.17 -2.01 -14.77
N ASP A 20 13.86 -1.38 -15.71
CA ASP A 20 14.86 -0.34 -15.43
C ASP A 20 14.27 0.88 -14.72
N THR A 21 12.96 1.08 -14.86
CA THR A 21 12.19 2.14 -14.17
C THR A 21 11.94 1.85 -12.69
N THR A 22 12.35 0.68 -12.18
CA THR A 22 12.18 0.32 -10.76
C THR A 22 13.11 1.15 -9.90
N THR A 23 12.64 2.30 -9.43
CA THR A 23 13.38 3.13 -8.48
C THR A 23 13.53 2.43 -7.14
N GLU A 24 14.55 2.80 -6.36
CA GLU A 24 14.71 2.30 -4.99
C GLU A 24 13.48 2.57 -4.13
N GLN A 25 12.85 3.73 -4.32
CA GLN A 25 11.62 4.11 -3.64
C GLN A 25 10.47 3.15 -3.97
N LEU A 26 10.23 2.86 -5.26
CA LEU A 26 9.21 1.92 -5.70
C LEU A 26 9.48 0.51 -5.17
N ARG A 27 10.73 0.05 -5.28
CA ARG A 27 11.15 -1.25 -4.75
C ARG A 27 10.89 -1.36 -3.25
N ASN A 28 11.30 -0.35 -2.48
CA ASN A 28 11.16 -0.36 -1.02
C ASN A 28 9.68 -0.29 -0.62
N ALA A 29 8.84 0.47 -1.34
CA ALA A 29 7.39 0.45 -1.14
C ALA A 29 6.80 -0.94 -1.38
N LEU A 30 7.09 -1.56 -2.54
CA LEU A 30 6.60 -2.90 -2.87
C LEU A 30 7.07 -3.98 -1.88
N LEU A 31 8.27 -3.84 -1.30
CA LEU A 31 8.75 -4.75 -0.25
C LEU A 31 7.93 -4.63 1.05
N LEU A 32 7.35 -3.47 1.33
CA LEU A 32 6.48 -3.27 2.51
C LEU A 32 5.02 -3.65 2.25
N TYR A 33 4.59 -3.71 0.98
CA TYR A 33 3.19 -3.99 0.62
C TYR A 33 2.60 -5.23 1.29
N PRO A 34 3.27 -6.40 1.38
CA PRO A 34 2.71 -7.56 2.06
C PRO A 34 2.36 -7.32 3.54
N SER A 35 3.12 -6.47 4.24
CA SER A 35 2.84 -6.10 5.62
C SER A 35 1.72 -5.07 5.76
N ILE A 36 1.43 -4.34 4.69
CA ILE A 36 0.28 -3.44 4.62
C ILE A 36 -0.99 -4.26 4.33
N ALA A 37 -0.93 -5.14 3.32
CA ALA A 37 -2.06 -5.93 2.85
C ALA A 37 -2.58 -6.93 3.89
N ASN A 38 -1.78 -7.31 4.88
CA ASN A 38 -2.19 -8.19 5.98
C ASN A 38 -2.36 -7.45 7.31
N ASP A 39 -2.48 -6.12 7.27
CA ASP A 39 -2.66 -5.23 8.42
C ASP A 39 -1.56 -5.29 9.50
N THR A 40 -0.38 -5.86 9.20
CA THR A 40 0.77 -5.85 10.13
C THR A 40 1.24 -4.42 10.40
N ILE A 41 1.25 -3.56 9.37
CA ILE A 41 1.50 -2.13 9.50
C ILE A 41 0.46 -1.34 8.69
N SER A 42 0.09 -0.16 9.17
CA SER A 42 -0.76 0.72 8.37
C SER A 42 0.03 1.38 7.23
N HIS A 43 -0.69 1.85 6.21
CA HIS A 43 -0.13 2.74 5.17
C HIS A 43 0.59 3.96 5.75
N GLY A 44 0.09 4.52 6.87
CA GLY A 44 0.75 5.64 7.55
C GLY A 44 2.11 5.25 8.12
N LYS A 45 2.20 4.08 8.75
CA LYS A 45 3.47 3.57 9.28
C LYS A 45 4.46 3.24 8.17
N ALA A 46 3.99 2.65 7.08
CA ALA A 46 4.84 2.37 5.91
C ALA A 46 5.39 3.67 5.30
N ALA A 47 4.56 4.71 5.13
CA ALA A 47 4.98 6.01 4.62
C ALA A 47 6.01 6.69 5.54
N GLU A 48 5.80 6.64 6.86
CA GLU A 48 6.77 7.12 7.86
C GLU A 48 8.12 6.40 7.72
N LEU A 49 8.10 5.06 7.59
CA LEU A 49 9.31 4.26 7.40
C LEU A 49 10.03 4.60 6.08
N LEU A 50 9.30 4.94 5.02
CA LEU A 50 9.85 5.33 3.73
C LEU A 50 10.26 6.80 3.65
N GLY A 51 9.97 7.60 4.69
CA GLY A 51 10.25 9.04 4.70
C GLY A 51 9.45 9.85 3.68
N MET A 52 8.22 9.42 3.36
CA MET A 52 7.32 10.08 2.40
C MET A 52 5.94 10.37 2.98
N HIS A 53 5.15 11.19 2.29
CA HIS A 53 3.77 11.42 2.70
C HIS A 53 2.90 10.19 2.39
N LYS A 54 1.95 9.90 3.27
CA LYS A 54 0.98 8.80 3.07
C LYS A 54 0.23 8.91 1.75
N ALA A 55 -0.12 10.13 1.33
CA ALA A 55 -0.81 10.36 0.05
C ALA A 55 0.06 9.96 -1.14
N GLU A 56 1.36 10.23 -1.11
CA GLU A 56 2.31 9.84 -2.16
C GLU A 56 2.46 8.31 -2.24
N LEU A 57 2.46 7.62 -1.09
CA LEU A 57 2.47 6.15 -1.06
C LEU A 57 1.19 5.56 -1.65
N ILE A 58 0.03 6.14 -1.34
CA ILE A 58 -1.27 5.73 -1.89
C ILE A 58 -1.30 5.95 -3.40
N GLU A 59 -0.84 7.10 -3.88
CA GLU A 59 -0.77 7.42 -5.31
C GLU A 59 0.19 6.47 -6.04
N LEU A 60 1.35 6.17 -5.44
CA LEU A 60 2.31 5.20 -5.98
C LEU A 60 1.68 3.82 -6.16
N TYR A 61 0.94 3.31 -5.17
CA TYR A 61 0.23 2.04 -5.29
C TYR A 61 -0.94 2.11 -6.28
N GLY A 62 -1.70 3.20 -6.29
CA GLY A 62 -2.79 3.41 -7.24
C GLY A 62 -2.32 3.37 -8.70
N ASN A 63 -1.16 3.97 -8.99
CA ASN A 63 -0.54 3.92 -10.32
C ASN A 63 -0.12 2.50 -10.76
N LEU A 64 0.00 1.56 -9.82
CA LEU A 64 0.27 0.14 -10.05
C LEU A 64 -1.01 -0.72 -10.06
N GLY A 65 -2.18 -0.11 -9.89
CA GLY A 65 -3.45 -0.80 -9.76
C GLY A 65 -3.66 -1.48 -8.39
N ILE A 66 -2.88 -1.10 -7.39
CA ILE A 66 -3.01 -1.60 -6.02
C ILE A 66 -3.97 -0.66 -5.26
N PRO A 67 -5.15 -1.12 -4.84
CA PRO A 67 -6.12 -0.27 -4.18
C PRO A 67 -5.69 0.07 -2.75
N TYR A 68 -6.06 1.27 -2.28
CA TYR A 68 -5.89 1.67 -0.89
C TYR A 68 -6.97 1.07 0.03
N LEU A 69 -8.18 0.92 -0.50
CA LEU A 69 -9.29 0.22 0.14
C LEU A 69 -9.58 -1.02 -0.70
N ASP A 70 -9.28 -2.20 -0.15
CA ASP A 70 -9.63 -3.48 -0.77
C ASP A 70 -11.04 -3.86 -0.33
N MET A 71 -12.02 -3.22 -0.95
CA MET A 71 -13.44 -3.38 -0.63
C MET A 71 -14.25 -3.49 -1.92
N THR A 72 -15.26 -4.34 -1.88
CA THR A 72 -16.32 -4.37 -2.88
C THR A 72 -17.26 -3.17 -2.70
N ASP A 73 -18.03 -2.86 -3.76
CA ASP A 73 -19.05 -1.81 -3.68
C ASP A 73 -20.07 -2.06 -2.57
N GLU A 74 -20.44 -3.33 -2.35
CA GLU A 74 -21.36 -3.75 -1.28
C GLU A 74 -20.78 -3.48 0.12
N GLU A 75 -19.54 -3.91 0.38
CA GLU A 75 -18.85 -3.65 1.65
C GLU A 75 -18.71 -2.15 1.90
N PHE A 76 -18.42 -1.37 0.85
CA PHE A 76 -18.34 0.08 0.95
C PHE A 76 -19.69 0.72 1.32
N GLU A 77 -20.79 0.28 0.70
CA GLU A 77 -22.13 0.74 1.05
C GLU A 77 -22.50 0.40 2.50
N GLU A 78 -22.13 -0.79 2.99
CA GLU A 78 -22.34 -1.20 4.37
C GLU A 78 -21.58 -0.30 5.37
N GLU A 79 -20.33 0.05 5.08
CA GLU A 79 -19.56 0.99 5.89
C GLU A 79 -20.21 2.38 5.91
N VAL A 80 -20.61 2.91 4.74
CA VAL A 80 -21.30 4.19 4.63
C VAL A 80 -22.60 4.19 5.45
N ASN A 81 -23.37 3.11 5.39
CA ASN A 81 -24.60 2.96 6.17
C ASN A 81 -24.34 2.89 7.67
N THR A 82 -23.25 2.24 8.08
CA THR A 82 -22.80 2.20 9.48
C THR A 82 -22.47 3.61 9.99
N VAL A 83 -21.70 4.38 9.23
CA VAL A 83 -21.38 5.78 9.58
C VAL A 83 -22.64 6.64 9.67
N LYS A 84 -23.60 6.51 8.73
CA LYS A 84 -24.88 7.25 8.77
C LYS A 84 -25.68 6.97 10.04
N LYS A 85 -25.78 5.69 10.45
CA LYS A 85 -26.44 5.27 11.69
C LYS A 85 -25.77 5.88 12.92
N LEU A 86 -24.44 5.83 12.97
CA LEU A 86 -23.65 6.40 14.08
C LEU A 86 -23.77 7.93 14.15
N ALA A 87 -23.86 8.61 13.01
CA ALA A 87 -24.02 10.06 12.93
C ALA A 87 -25.43 10.56 13.30
N GLY A 88 -26.36 9.67 13.70
CA GLY A 88 -27.74 10.04 14.04
C GLY A 88 -28.54 10.60 12.87
N LYS A 89 -28.05 10.42 11.62
CA LYS A 89 -28.84 10.67 10.42
C LYS A 89 -29.79 9.50 10.24
N ASN A 90 -30.87 9.50 11.03
CA ASN A 90 -32.05 8.73 10.71
C ASN A 90 -32.53 9.16 9.32
N ILE A 91 -32.62 8.20 8.39
CA ILE A 91 -33.46 8.35 7.20
C ILE A 91 -34.88 8.02 7.63
#